data_AF-A0A5A5R554-F1
#
_entry.id   AF-A0A5A5R554-F1
#
_cell.length_a   1.000
_cell.length_b   1.000
_cell.length_c   1.000
_cell.angle_alpha   90.00
_cell.angle_beta   90.00
_cell.angle_gamma   90.00
#
_symmetry.space_group_name_H-M   'P 1'
#
loop_
_entity.id
_entity.type
_entity.pdbx_description
1 polymer ?
#
loop_
_entity_poly.entity_id
_entity_poly.type
_entity_poly.pdbx_seq_one_letter_code
_entity_poly.pdbx_strand_id
1 'polypeptide(L)'
;MSKNERQGFENLRRVIKVERRGSRGDKTYEETAYYISSLTESAQVFAKIIRGHWKIENQLHWVKDVIFEEDKSEISDFQAASNWSILTTIGLNLFRGLGFLSITEGQRWLAER
;
A
#
# COMPACT_ATOMS: atom_id res chain seq x y z
N MET A 1 9.39 -13.57 -37.78
CA MET A 1 8.57 -14.25 -36.77
C MET A 1 8.09 -13.19 -35.78
N SER A 2 6.88 -12.67 -35.96
CA SER A 2 6.31 -11.64 -35.07
C SER A 2 6.08 -12.27 -33.70
N LYS A 3 6.79 -11.80 -32.66
CA LYS A 3 6.51 -12.20 -31.29
C LYS A 3 5.12 -11.65 -30.96
N ASN A 4 4.19 -12.54 -30.67
CA ASN A 4 2.81 -12.20 -30.33
C ASN A 4 2.84 -11.35 -29.05
N GLU A 5 2.62 -10.03 -29.16
CA GLU A 5 2.73 -9.05 -28.07
C GLU A 5 1.73 -9.27 -26.91
N ARG A 6 0.89 -10.31 -26.99
CA ARG A 6 -0.15 -10.65 -26.02
C ARG A 6 0.30 -11.60 -24.90
N GLN A 7 1.58 -12.02 -24.88
CA GLN A 7 2.08 -13.08 -23.99
C GLN A 7 2.04 -12.77 -22.47
N GLY A 8 1.46 -11.64 -22.03
CA GLY A 8 1.31 -11.27 -20.62
C GLY A 8 -0.13 -10.97 -20.15
N PHE A 9 -1.11 -10.99 -21.05
CA PHE A 9 -2.49 -10.53 -20.75
C PHE A 9 -3.57 -11.50 -21.21
N GLU A 10 -3.25 -12.80 -21.25
CA GLU A 10 -4.11 -13.85 -21.79
C GLU A 10 -5.52 -13.88 -21.18
N ASN A 11 -5.66 -13.40 -19.94
CA ASN A 11 -6.94 -13.36 -19.21
C ASN A 11 -7.47 -11.95 -18.96
N LEU A 12 -7.01 -10.92 -19.69
CA LEU A 12 -7.51 -9.56 -19.52
C LEU A 12 -8.98 -9.44 -19.94
N ARG A 13 -9.84 -8.97 -19.03
CA ARG A 13 -11.28 -8.82 -19.28
C ARG A 13 -11.79 -7.39 -19.17
N ARG A 14 -11.13 -6.55 -18.38
CA ARG A 14 -11.56 -5.16 -18.11
C ARG A 14 -10.36 -4.22 -18.15
N VAL A 15 -10.60 -3.03 -18.72
CA VAL A 15 -9.79 -1.82 -18.51
C VAL A 15 -10.61 -0.89 -17.66
N ILE A 16 -10.03 -0.37 -16.58
CA ILE A 16 -10.69 0.53 -15.63
C ILE A 16 -9.98 1.88 -15.69
N LYS A 17 -10.73 2.94 -15.98
CA LYS A 17 -10.28 4.33 -15.83
C LYS A 17 -10.77 4.87 -14.50
N VAL A 18 -9.86 5.38 -13.68
CA VAL A 18 -10.17 6.07 -12.43
C VAL A 18 -9.75 7.51 -12.55
N GLU A 19 -10.71 8.41 -12.40
CA GLU A 19 -10.47 9.85 -12.29
C GLU A 19 -10.60 10.26 -10.83
N ARG A 20 -9.59 10.96 -10.33
CA ARG A 20 -9.56 11.50 -8.97
C ARG A 20 -9.43 13.01 -9.07
N ARG A 21 -10.25 13.72 -8.30
CA ARG A 21 -10.20 15.18 -8.18
C ARG A 21 -10.34 15.57 -6.72
N GLY A 22 -9.68 16.63 -6.31
CA GLY A 22 -9.79 17.15 -4.94
C GLY A 22 -8.88 18.35 -4.71
N SER A 23 -8.72 18.73 -3.45
CA SER A 23 -7.81 19.79 -3.02
C SER A 23 -6.88 19.30 -1.92
N ARG A 24 -5.64 19.80 -1.93
CA ARG A 24 -4.65 19.65 -0.86
C ARG A 24 -4.18 21.05 -0.48
N GLY A 25 -4.71 21.58 0.62
CA GLY A 25 -4.59 23.00 0.94
C GLY A 25 -5.17 23.85 -0.19
N ASP A 26 -4.42 24.85 -0.64
CA ASP A 26 -4.84 25.77 -1.70
C ASP A 26 -4.65 25.22 -3.13
N LYS A 27 -4.14 23.98 -3.27
CA LYS A 27 -3.88 23.37 -4.59
C LYS A 27 -4.93 22.33 -4.92
N THR A 28 -5.65 22.53 -6.02
CA THR A 28 -6.49 21.50 -6.63
C THR A 28 -5.64 20.46 -7.35
N TYR A 29 -6.07 19.21 -7.34
CA TYR A 29 -5.45 18.15 -8.13
C TYR A 29 -6.49 17.41 -8.94
N GLU A 30 -6.05 16.93 -10.10
CA GLU A 30 -6.77 16.02 -10.96
C GLU A 30 -5.79 14.95 -11.43
N GLU A 31 -6.19 13.68 -11.32
CA GLU A 31 -5.38 12.53 -11.67
C GLU A 31 -6.24 11.53 -12.43
N THR A 32 -5.69 10.95 -13.50
CA THR A 32 -6.28 9.79 -14.17
C THR A 32 -5.32 8.61 -14.06
N ALA A 33 -5.83 7.49 -13.56
CA ALA A 33 -5.11 6.23 -13.50
C ALA A 33 -5.86 5.15 -14.29
N TYR A 34 -5.12 4.27 -14.96
CA TYR A 34 -5.66 3.12 -15.69
C TYR A 34 -5.24 1.83 -14.99
N TYR A 35 -6.20 0.93 -14.82
CA TYR A 35 -5.99 -0.40 -14.26
C TYR A 35 -6.48 -1.44 -15.26
N ILE A 36 -5.93 -2.63 -15.14
CA ILE A 36 -6.31 -3.80 -15.92
C ILE A 36 -6.72 -4.92 -14.97
N SER A 37 -7.72 -5.72 -15.36
CA SER A 37 -8.16 -6.84 -14.53
C SER A 37 -8.68 -8.00 -15.36
N SER A 38 -8.37 -9.21 -14.90
CA SER A 38 -9.04 -10.44 -15.32
C SER A 38 -10.39 -10.63 -14.62
N LEU A 39 -10.66 -9.90 -13.54
CA LEU A 39 -11.93 -9.92 -12.85
C LEU A 39 -13.01 -9.23 -13.70
N THR A 40 -14.22 -9.79 -13.68
CA THR A 40 -15.38 -9.22 -14.39
C THR A 40 -16.40 -8.71 -13.37
N GLU A 41 -16.25 -7.45 -12.96
CA GLU A 41 -17.10 -6.83 -11.94
C GLU A 41 -17.58 -5.44 -12.38
N SER A 42 -18.46 -4.83 -11.59
CA SER A 42 -18.97 -3.48 -11.85
C SER A 42 -17.94 -2.39 -11.52
N ALA A 43 -18.10 -1.20 -12.10
CA ALA A 43 -17.26 -0.05 -11.82
C ALA A 43 -17.28 0.33 -10.32
N GLN A 44 -18.42 0.16 -9.65
CA GLN A 44 -18.58 0.43 -8.22
C GLN A 44 -17.75 -0.53 -7.36
N VAL A 45 -17.71 -1.81 -7.73
CA VAL A 45 -16.88 -2.82 -7.05
C VAL A 45 -15.40 -2.48 -7.22
N PHE A 46 -14.96 -2.18 -8.45
CA PHE A 46 -13.58 -1.76 -8.70
C PHE A 46 -13.22 -0.49 -7.94
N ALA A 47 -14.10 0.52 -7.91
CA ALA A 47 -13.87 1.75 -7.15
C ALA A 47 -13.67 1.46 -5.65
N LYS A 48 -14.46 0.56 -5.07
CA LYS A 48 -14.32 0.13 -3.66
C LYS A 48 -12.99 -0.60 -3.43
N ILE A 49 -12.61 -1.52 -4.31
CA ILE A 49 -11.34 -2.26 -4.22
C ILE A 49 -10.16 -1.31 -4.33
N ILE A 50 -10.13 -0.45 -5.34
CA ILE A 50 -9.05 0.52 -5.58
C ILE A 50 -8.94 1.51 -4.42
N ARG A 51 -10.06 2.01 -3.88
CA ARG A 51 -10.05 2.84 -2.68
C ARG A 51 -9.61 2.06 -1.44
N GLY A 52 -9.96 0.79 -1.34
CA GLY A 52 -9.50 -0.09 -0.27
C GLY A 52 -8.00 -0.31 -0.30
N HIS A 53 -7.41 -0.44 -1.50
CA HIS A 53 -5.97 -0.62 -1.68
C HIS A 53 -5.17 0.57 -1.13
N TRP A 54 -5.68 1.80 -1.22
CA TRP A 54 -5.06 2.99 -0.60
C TRP A 54 -4.86 2.86 0.92
N LYS A 55 -5.64 2.01 1.60
CA LYS A 55 -5.42 1.76 3.02
C LYS A 55 -4.11 1.03 3.28
N ILE A 56 -3.62 0.21 2.35
CA ILE A 56 -2.33 -0.46 2.49
C ILE A 56 -1.23 0.59 2.51
N GLU A 57 -1.22 1.51 1.55
CA GLU A 57 -0.25 2.60 1.52
C GLU A 57 -0.28 3.45 2.79
N ASN A 58 -1.46 3.91 3.18
CA ASN A 58 -1.60 4.83 4.31
C ASN A 58 -1.40 4.15 5.68
N GLN A 59 -1.81 2.89 5.83
CA GLN A 59 -1.81 2.21 7.13
C GLN A 59 -0.62 1.25 7.30
N LEU A 60 -0.02 0.74 6.23
CA LEU A 60 1.16 -0.13 6.31
C LEU A 60 2.42 0.64 5.94
N HIS A 61 2.52 1.12 4.69
CA HIS A 61 3.76 1.73 4.18
C HIS A 61 4.14 2.98 4.94
N TRP A 62 3.24 3.97 5.05
CA TRP A 62 3.55 5.19 5.78
C TRP A 62 4.00 4.95 7.23
N VAL A 63 3.39 3.97 7.93
CA VAL A 63 3.79 3.62 9.29
C VAL A 63 5.19 3.02 9.32
N LYS A 64 5.51 2.15 8.37
CA LYS A 64 6.85 1.55 8.26
C LYS A 64 7.90 2.60 7.93
N ASP A 65 7.62 3.46 6.97
CA ASP A 65 8.56 4.48 6.50
C ASP A 65 8.82 5.55 7.56
N VAL A 66 7.77 5.99 8.27
CA VAL A 66 7.87 7.13 9.21
C VAL A 66 8.01 6.72 10.67
N ILE A 67 7.30 5.69 11.14
CA ILE A 67 7.28 5.29 12.56
C ILE A 67 8.34 4.23 12.87
N PHE A 68 8.59 3.31 11.92
CA PHE A 68 9.71 2.37 12.00
C PHE A 68 10.97 2.87 11.28
N GLU A 69 10.91 4.07 10.70
CA GLU A 69 12.01 4.76 10.04
C GLU A 69 12.71 3.91 8.96
N GLU A 70 11.97 3.07 8.24
CA GLU A 70 12.53 2.21 7.19
C GLU A 70 13.26 3.02 6.12
N ASP A 71 12.74 4.19 5.73
CA ASP A 71 13.38 5.09 4.76
C ASP A 71 14.72 5.67 5.23
N LYS A 72 14.95 5.72 6.54
CA LYS A 72 16.20 6.20 7.14
C LYS A 72 17.18 5.06 7.44
N SER A 73 16.78 3.82 7.21
CA SER A 73 17.61 2.65 7.50
C SER A 73 18.84 2.61 6.60
N GLU A 74 20.02 2.46 7.19
CA GLU A 74 21.28 2.28 6.46
C GLU A 74 21.53 0.82 6.03
N ILE A 75 20.55 -0.07 6.24
CA ILE A 75 20.62 -1.46 5.84
C ILE A 75 20.68 -1.54 4.31
N SER A 76 21.83 -1.92 3.78
CA SER A 76 22.07 -2.09 2.35
C SER A 76 22.01 -3.55 1.88
N ASP A 77 22.05 -4.51 2.81
CA ASP A 77 21.90 -5.93 2.50
C ASP A 77 20.42 -6.30 2.26
N PHE A 78 20.16 -6.99 1.16
CA PHE A 78 18.79 -7.33 0.73
C PHE A 78 18.08 -8.27 1.72
N GLN A 79 18.78 -9.25 2.28
CA GLN A 79 18.18 -10.20 3.21
C GLN A 79 17.87 -9.53 4.55
N ALA A 80 18.78 -8.68 5.04
CA ALA A 80 18.57 -7.88 6.23
C ALA A 80 17.39 -6.92 6.06
N ALA A 81 17.29 -6.20 4.93
CA ALA A 81 16.16 -5.31 4.65
C ALA A 81 14.83 -6.07 4.57
N SER A 82 14.82 -7.24 3.94
CA SER A 82 13.64 -8.11 3.85
C SER A 82 13.21 -8.62 5.22
N ASN A 83 14.16 -9.08 6.04
CA ASN A 83 13.88 -9.54 7.40
C ASN A 83 13.35 -8.41 8.27
N TRP A 84 13.93 -7.20 8.17
CA TRP A 84 13.46 -6.02 8.87
C TRP A 84 12.01 -5.67 8.51
N SER A 85 11.70 -5.63 7.22
CA SER A 85 10.36 -5.37 6.69
C SER A 85 9.30 -6.37 7.19
N ILE A 86 9.68 -7.63 7.39
CA ILE A 86 8.81 -8.67 7.98
C ILE A 86 8.61 -8.40 9.48
N LEU A 87 9.68 -8.11 10.22
CA LEU A 87 9.62 -7.87 11.66
C LEU A 87 8.77 -6.64 12.00
N THR A 88 8.93 -5.53 11.29
CA THR A 88 8.11 -4.32 11.47
C THR A 88 6.64 -4.59 11.16
N THR A 89 6.36 -5.41 10.15
CA THR A 89 4.99 -5.85 9.83
C THR A 89 4.37 -6.69 10.95
N ILE A 90 5.15 -7.62 11.54
CA ILE A 90 4.70 -8.41 12.69
C ILE A 90 4.42 -7.51 13.89
N GLY A 91 5.35 -6.60 14.22
CA GLY A 91 5.20 -5.64 15.32
C GLY A 91 3.96 -4.75 15.14
N LEU A 92 3.76 -4.21 13.94
CA LEU A 92 2.58 -3.43 13.59
C LEU A 92 1.27 -4.20 13.83
N ASN A 93 1.20 -5.45 13.38
CA ASN A 93 0.02 -6.29 13.57
C ASN A 93 -0.21 -6.63 15.04
N LEU A 94 0.84 -6.85 15.83
CA LEU A 94 0.74 -7.05 17.26
C LEU A 94 0.17 -5.83 17.97
N PHE A 95 0.68 -4.62 17.69
CA PHE A 95 0.15 -3.40 18.28
C PHE A 95 -1.34 -3.21 17.96
N ARG A 96 -1.74 -3.47 16.71
CA ARG A 96 -3.16 -3.44 16.31
C ARG A 96 -4.00 -4.48 17.03
N GLY A 97 -3.47 -5.70 17.16
CA GLY A 97 -4.13 -6.80 17.86
C GLY A 97 -4.32 -6.52 19.36
N LEU A 98 -3.42 -5.74 19.97
CA LEU A 98 -3.51 -5.27 21.35
C LEU A 98 -4.42 -4.04 21.52
N GLY A 99 -5.00 -3.52 20.44
CA GLY A 99 -5.94 -2.40 20.48
C GLY A 99 -5.30 -1.01 20.41
N PHE A 100 -4.00 -0.91 20.14
CA PHE A 100 -3.35 0.39 19.96
C PHE A 100 -3.81 1.05 18.65
N LEU A 101 -4.48 2.21 18.77
CA LEU A 101 -4.85 3.04 17.63
C LEU A 101 -3.65 3.83 17.09
N SER A 102 -2.73 4.21 17.98
CA SER A 102 -1.46 4.84 17.65
C SER A 102 -0.31 3.84 17.80
N ILE A 103 0.44 3.63 16.72
CA ILE A 103 1.59 2.73 16.74
C ILE A 103 2.74 3.31 17.57
N THR A 104 2.86 4.63 17.60
CA THR A 104 3.82 5.34 18.47
C THR A 104 3.50 5.12 19.95
N GLU A 105 2.23 5.08 20.34
CA GLU A 105 1.83 4.73 21.72
C GLU A 105 2.19 3.28 22.03
N GLY A 106 1.95 2.36 21.10
CA GLY A 106 2.36 0.96 21.23
C GLY A 106 3.87 0.80 21.43
N GLN A 107 4.70 1.54 20.67
CA GLN A 107 6.16 1.55 20.83
C GLN A 107 6.59 2.09 22.20
N ARG A 108 5.98 3.18 22.69
CA ARG A 108 6.27 3.73 24.02
C ARG A 108 5.90 2.74 25.13
N TRP A 109 4.72 2.14 25.03
CA TRP A 109 4.27 1.11 25.96
C TRP A 109 5.23 -0.08 26.03
N LEU A 110 5.82 -0.49 24.90
CA LEU A 110 6.82 -1.54 24.86
C LEU A 110 8.13 -1.12 25.52
N ALA A 111 8.55 0.13 25.34
CA ALA A 111 9.80 0.68 25.90
C ALA A 111 9.73 0.97 27.41
N GLU A 112 8.53 1.13 27.97
CA GLU A 112 8.28 1.38 29.39
C GLU A 112 8.14 0.10 30.23
N ARG A 113 8.34 -1.08 29.63
CA ARG A 113 8.36 -2.39 30.31
C ARG A 113 9.77 -2.90 30.53
#